data_AF-A0A2U2HP86-F1
#
_entry.id   AF-A0A2U2HP86-F1
#
_cell.length_a   1.000
_cell.length_b   1.000
_cell.length_c   1.000
_cell.angle_alpha   90.00
_cell.angle_beta   90.00
_cell.angle_gamma   90.00
#
_symmetry.space_group_name_H-M   'P 1'
#
loop_
_entity.id
_entity.type
_entity.pdbx_description
1 polymer ?
#
loop_
_entity_poly.entity_id
_entity_poly.type
_entity_poly.pdbx_seq_one_letter_code
_entity_poly.pdbx_strand_id
1 'polypeptide(L)'
;MKAKKNVGASVRARLLNRARADKLDFNLMLTRFALERLLYRLGVSTWSNEFLLKGALLFDLWFDQPQRPTRDIDLLGFGPAGMEHLAAVFQDVCVQICDDGMIFDQASVMATEIRKDANYEGVRVTLRGVLDGARCAIQIDVGYGDAVTPAAESVSFPVVLADMPAPQLRAYPVYTVVAEKYQAMVSLGIANTRMKDYFDLWILALHASIDRAILNEAIKATFERRGTPIPIDTPLGLSATFATDQMKQQQWKAFLSKNKLKAPDLVEVVEVLVGLVGVAGQPGAAAVVQGP
;
A
#
# COMPACT_ATOMS: atom_id res chain seq x y z
N MET A 1 4.60 21.84 -41.02
CA MET A 1 3.92 20.84 -40.17
C MET A 1 4.71 20.69 -38.88
N LYS A 2 4.18 21.09 -37.72
CA LYS A 2 4.78 20.73 -36.42
C LYS A 2 4.67 19.21 -36.28
N ALA A 3 5.78 18.52 -36.03
CA ALA A 3 5.76 17.08 -35.76
C ALA A 3 4.75 16.79 -34.64
N LYS A 4 3.85 15.82 -34.84
CA LYS A 4 2.97 15.33 -33.76
C LYS A 4 3.89 14.89 -32.63
N LYS A 5 3.87 15.63 -31.52
CA LYS A 5 4.67 15.33 -30.33
C LYS A 5 4.19 13.98 -29.80
N ASN A 6 4.99 12.92 -29.94
CA ASN A 6 4.68 11.63 -29.33
C ASN A 6 4.90 11.75 -27.82
N VAL A 7 3.84 12.11 -27.10
CA VAL A 7 3.86 12.31 -25.64
C VAL A 7 4.32 11.03 -24.94
N GLY A 8 3.83 9.87 -25.36
CA GLY A 8 4.22 8.57 -24.80
C GLY A 8 5.73 8.31 -24.89
N ALA A 9 6.33 8.52 -26.07
CA ALA A 9 7.77 8.35 -26.26
C ALA A 9 8.58 9.33 -25.40
N SER A 10 8.13 10.58 -25.30
CA SER A 10 8.77 11.59 -24.45
C SER A 10 8.70 11.21 -22.97
N VAL A 11 7.54 10.82 -22.47
CA VAL A 11 7.34 10.37 -21.09
C VAL A 11 8.18 9.14 -20.79
N ARG A 12 8.17 8.12 -21.66
CA ARG A 12 8.97 6.91 -21.49
C ARG A 12 10.46 7.20 -21.40
N ALA A 13 10.98 8.08 -22.25
CA ALA A 13 12.39 8.49 -22.19
C ALA A 13 12.72 9.23 -20.88
N ARG A 14 11.82 10.09 -20.39
CA ARG A 14 11.97 10.79 -19.11
C ARG A 14 11.97 9.83 -17.93
N LEU A 15 11.07 8.84 -17.92
CA LEU A 15 11.04 7.78 -16.91
C LEU A 15 12.32 6.94 -16.92
N LEU A 16 12.87 6.64 -18.10
CA LEU A 16 14.13 5.91 -18.22
C LEU A 16 15.30 6.69 -17.62
N ASN A 17 15.37 7.99 -17.92
CA ASN A 17 16.39 8.87 -17.36
C ASN A 17 16.26 8.99 -15.83
N ARG A 18 15.02 9.09 -15.31
CA ARG A 18 14.76 9.13 -13.88
C ARG A 18 15.15 7.83 -13.19
N ALA A 19 14.78 6.67 -13.75
CA ALA A 19 15.15 5.37 -13.22
C ALA A 19 16.69 5.20 -13.13
N ARG A 20 17.42 5.67 -14.14
CA ARG A 20 18.90 5.67 -14.13
C ARG A 20 19.48 6.57 -13.04
N ALA A 21 18.95 7.79 -12.90
CA ALA A 21 19.39 8.74 -11.88
C ALA A 21 19.17 8.20 -10.46
N ASP A 22 18.00 7.60 -10.22
CA ASP A 22 17.61 7.05 -8.92
C ASP A 22 18.16 5.63 -8.68
N LYS A 23 18.87 5.05 -9.66
CA LYS A 23 19.36 3.65 -9.65
C LYS A 23 18.25 2.62 -9.40
N LEU A 24 17.05 2.92 -9.89
CA LEU A 24 15.87 2.07 -9.79
C LEU A 24 15.70 1.20 -11.04
N ASP A 25 15.05 0.05 -10.87
CA ASP A 25 14.64 -0.78 -11.98
C ASP A 25 13.62 -0.04 -12.86
N PHE A 26 13.86 -0.01 -14.17
CA PHE A 26 13.01 0.74 -15.09
C PHE A 26 11.59 0.16 -15.20
N ASN A 27 11.40 -1.15 -15.05
CA ASN A 27 10.07 -1.74 -15.06
C ASN A 27 9.28 -1.38 -13.80
N LEU A 28 9.95 -1.26 -12.65
CA LEU A 28 9.32 -0.72 -11.43
C LEU A 28 8.91 0.75 -11.64
N MET A 29 9.74 1.55 -12.28
CA MET A 29 9.41 2.95 -12.62
C MET A 29 8.19 3.03 -13.56
N LEU A 30 8.15 2.20 -14.60
CA LEU A 30 7.00 2.10 -15.52
C LEU A 30 5.74 1.66 -14.80
N THR A 31 5.83 0.65 -13.93
CA THR A 31 4.70 0.16 -13.13
C THR A 31 4.18 1.27 -12.24
N ARG A 32 5.06 1.94 -11.47
CA ARG A 32 4.69 3.05 -10.59
C ARG A 32 3.98 4.17 -11.35
N PHE A 33 4.53 4.59 -12.48
CA PHE A 33 3.90 5.60 -13.33
C PHE A 33 2.52 5.13 -13.84
N ALA A 34 2.38 3.88 -14.25
CA ALA A 34 1.10 3.35 -14.71
C ALA A 34 0.04 3.32 -13.60
N LEU A 35 0.41 2.92 -12.37
CA LEU A 35 -0.49 2.95 -11.20
C LEU A 35 -0.91 4.39 -10.87
N GLU A 36 0.06 5.31 -10.83
CA GLU A 36 -0.16 6.73 -10.58
C GLU A 36 -1.13 7.35 -11.60
N ARG A 37 -0.95 7.06 -12.89
CA ARG A 37 -1.80 7.59 -13.96
C ARG A 37 -3.20 6.95 -13.99
N LEU A 38 -3.34 5.71 -13.50
CA LEU A 38 -4.66 5.12 -13.29
C LEU A 38 -5.37 5.75 -12.08
N LEU A 39 -4.65 5.98 -10.98
CA LEU A 39 -5.15 6.69 -9.80
C LEU A 39 -5.59 8.12 -10.14
N TYR A 40 -4.84 8.81 -11.01
CA TYR A 40 -5.25 10.13 -11.50
C TYR A 40 -6.62 10.07 -12.19
N ARG A 41 -6.81 9.10 -13.11
CA ARG A 41 -8.09 8.88 -13.81
C ARG A 41 -9.22 8.53 -12.85
N LEU A 42 -8.95 7.70 -11.83
CA LEU A 42 -9.91 7.39 -10.77
C LEU A 42 -10.32 8.66 -10.02
N GLY A 43 -9.35 9.49 -9.62
CA GLY A 43 -9.58 10.72 -8.86
C GLY A 43 -10.40 11.78 -9.60
N VAL A 44 -10.28 11.86 -10.92
CA VAL A 44 -11.09 12.79 -11.75
C VAL A 44 -12.40 12.19 -12.26
N SER A 45 -12.63 10.89 -12.03
CA SER A 45 -13.87 10.22 -12.42
C SER A 45 -15.00 10.45 -11.42
N THR A 46 -16.22 10.10 -11.83
CA THR A 46 -17.41 10.09 -10.96
C THR A 46 -17.29 9.10 -9.79
N TRP A 47 -16.40 8.11 -9.92
CA TRP A 47 -16.19 7.03 -8.95
C TRP A 47 -15.23 7.39 -7.81
N SER A 48 -14.59 8.57 -7.86
CA SER A 48 -13.55 8.99 -6.89
C SER A 48 -13.98 8.87 -5.42
N ASN A 49 -15.24 9.16 -5.12
CA ASN A 49 -15.77 9.12 -3.74
C ASN A 49 -16.14 7.70 -3.26
N GLU A 50 -16.17 6.70 -4.15
CA GLU A 50 -16.47 5.32 -3.83
C GLU A 50 -15.25 4.54 -3.34
N PHE A 51 -14.05 5.12 -3.38
CA PHE A 51 -12.82 4.43 -3.00
C PHE A 51 -11.95 5.24 -2.04
N LEU A 52 -11.30 4.54 -1.11
CA LEU A 52 -10.13 5.06 -0.38
C LEU A 52 -8.88 4.32 -0.82
N LEU A 53 -7.81 5.06 -1.07
CA LEU A 53 -6.49 4.48 -1.24
C LEU A 53 -6.00 3.87 0.08
N LYS A 54 -5.54 2.62 0.02
CA LYS A 54 -4.92 1.94 1.15
C LYS A 54 -3.66 1.17 0.74
N GLY A 55 -3.13 0.38 1.68
CA GLY A 55 -2.03 -0.54 1.43
C GLY A 55 -0.71 0.17 1.16
N ALA A 56 0.12 -0.45 0.32
CA ALA A 56 1.54 -0.14 0.23
C ALA A 56 1.84 1.18 -0.51
N LEU A 57 0.94 1.64 -1.37
CA LEU A 57 1.11 2.92 -2.07
C LEU A 57 1.06 4.11 -1.12
N LEU A 58 0.48 3.98 0.08
CA LEU A 58 0.50 5.05 1.08
C LEU A 58 1.90 5.40 1.57
N PHE A 59 2.86 4.48 1.46
CA PHE A 59 4.25 4.77 1.80
C PHE A 59 4.87 5.78 0.83
N ASP A 60 4.44 5.80 -0.44
CA ASP A 60 4.87 6.82 -1.39
C ASP A 60 4.29 8.21 -1.05
N LEU A 61 3.14 8.26 -0.35
CA LEU A 61 2.52 9.50 0.10
C LEU A 61 3.23 10.06 1.34
N TRP A 62 3.64 9.20 2.27
CA TRP A 62 4.21 9.62 3.55
C TRP A 62 5.73 9.81 3.53
N PHE A 63 6.43 9.17 2.58
CA PHE A 63 7.89 9.17 2.56
C PHE A 63 8.44 9.54 1.18
N ASP A 64 9.46 10.41 1.18
CA ASP A 64 10.12 10.86 -0.05
C ASP A 64 10.92 9.76 -0.77
N GLN A 65 11.27 8.69 -0.06
CA GLN A 65 12.03 7.56 -0.60
C GLN A 65 11.16 6.31 -0.74
N PRO A 66 11.26 5.59 -1.88
CA PRO A 66 10.56 4.33 -2.06
C PRO A 66 11.00 3.31 -1.02
N GLN A 67 10.09 2.94 -0.12
CA GLN A 67 10.40 2.04 1.00
C GLN A 67 10.49 0.59 0.54
N ARG A 68 9.65 0.19 -0.43
CA ARG A 68 9.76 -1.08 -1.14
C ARG A 68 9.01 -1.03 -2.47
N PRO A 69 9.32 -1.91 -3.43
CA PRO A 69 8.54 -2.02 -4.66
C PRO A 69 7.06 -2.36 -4.37
N THR A 70 6.16 -1.54 -4.90
CA THR A 70 4.70 -1.79 -4.90
C THR A 70 4.23 -1.90 -6.35
N ARG A 71 3.35 -2.88 -6.62
CA ARG A 71 2.95 -3.25 -7.99
C ARG A 71 1.45 -3.25 -8.20
N ASP A 72 0.70 -3.04 -7.13
CA ASP A 72 -0.74 -3.11 -7.04
C ASP A 72 -1.28 -1.85 -6.35
N ILE A 73 -2.53 -1.54 -6.66
CA ILE A 73 -3.33 -0.56 -5.94
C ILE A 73 -4.21 -1.35 -4.98
N ASP A 74 -4.15 -1.05 -3.68
CA ASP A 74 -5.14 -1.54 -2.72
C ASP A 74 -6.15 -0.42 -2.46
N LEU A 75 -7.45 -0.73 -2.59
CA LEU A 75 -8.54 0.20 -2.30
C LEU A 75 -9.47 -0.39 -1.24
N LEU A 76 -10.08 0.48 -0.44
CA LEU A 76 -11.34 0.20 0.23
C LEU A 76 -12.47 0.74 -0.65
N GLY A 77 -13.39 -0.12 -1.06
CA GLY A 77 -14.60 0.27 -1.78
C GLY A 77 -15.77 0.61 -0.85
N PHE A 78 -16.63 1.50 -1.31
CA PHE A 78 -17.95 1.79 -0.76
C PHE A 78 -19.00 1.54 -1.84
N GLY A 79 -20.20 1.11 -1.44
CA GLY A 79 -21.26 0.78 -2.40
C GLY A 79 -21.17 -0.66 -2.91
N PRO A 80 -21.58 -0.93 -4.18
CA PRO A 80 -21.70 -2.30 -4.69
C PRO A 80 -20.36 -3.03 -4.81
N ALA A 81 -20.24 -4.18 -4.15
CA ALA A 81 -19.00 -4.98 -4.15
C ALA A 81 -18.91 -6.04 -5.27
N GLY A 82 -19.85 -6.04 -6.22
CA GLY A 82 -19.94 -7.06 -7.26
C GLY A 82 -18.82 -6.94 -8.31
N MET A 83 -18.32 -8.10 -8.78
CA MET A 83 -17.30 -8.15 -9.84
C MET A 83 -17.70 -7.40 -11.11
N GLU A 84 -18.96 -7.57 -11.55
CA GLU A 84 -19.48 -6.89 -12.75
C GLU A 84 -19.48 -5.38 -12.59
N HIS A 85 -19.87 -4.88 -11.41
CA HIS A 85 -19.85 -3.47 -11.10
C HIS A 85 -18.42 -2.91 -11.11
N LEU A 86 -17.49 -3.57 -10.41
CA LEU A 86 -16.09 -3.14 -10.40
C LEU A 86 -15.43 -3.21 -11.78
N ALA A 87 -15.74 -4.22 -12.59
CA ALA A 87 -15.29 -4.27 -13.96
C ALA A 87 -15.79 -3.04 -14.76
N ALA A 88 -17.08 -2.69 -14.65
CA ALA A 88 -17.65 -1.52 -15.31
C ALA A 88 -17.00 -0.20 -14.84
N VAL A 89 -16.78 -0.04 -13.52
CA VAL A 89 -16.08 1.12 -12.95
C VAL A 89 -14.70 1.28 -13.57
N PHE A 90 -13.86 0.23 -13.55
CA PHE A 90 -12.50 0.34 -14.07
C PHE A 90 -12.45 0.41 -15.60
N GLN A 91 -13.45 -0.12 -16.30
CA GLN A 91 -13.62 0.12 -17.73
C GLN A 91 -13.86 1.61 -18.03
N ASP A 92 -14.69 2.28 -17.24
CA ASP A 92 -14.96 3.71 -17.38
C ASP A 92 -13.76 4.59 -16.96
N VAL A 93 -13.01 4.18 -15.93
CA VAL A 93 -11.74 4.81 -15.55
C VAL A 93 -10.69 4.70 -16.67
N CYS A 94 -10.61 3.57 -17.38
CA CYS A 94 -9.65 3.36 -18.47
C CYS A 94 -9.83 4.36 -19.63
N VAL A 95 -11.06 4.80 -19.90
CA VAL A 95 -11.37 5.67 -21.06
C VAL A 95 -11.29 7.16 -20.75
N GLN A 96 -10.99 7.53 -19.51
CA GLN A 96 -10.76 8.93 -19.13
C GLN A 96 -9.60 9.52 -19.96
N ILE A 97 -9.87 10.63 -20.64
CA ILE A 97 -8.92 11.28 -21.53
C ILE A 97 -7.92 12.09 -20.70
N CYS A 98 -6.64 11.71 -20.76
CA CYS A 98 -5.55 12.44 -20.11
C CYS A 98 -4.35 12.55 -21.07
N ASP A 99 -3.71 13.71 -21.12
CA ASP A 99 -2.53 13.95 -21.96
C ASP A 99 -1.23 13.54 -21.23
N ASP A 100 -1.14 12.26 -20.84
CA ASP A 100 -0.01 11.70 -20.08
C ASP A 100 0.73 10.57 -20.81
N GLY A 101 0.30 10.25 -22.04
CA GLY A 101 0.88 9.21 -22.88
C GLY A 101 0.52 7.77 -22.48
N MET A 102 -0.20 7.56 -21.38
CA MET A 102 -0.70 6.25 -20.97
C MET A 102 -1.99 5.91 -21.70
N ILE A 103 -2.06 4.72 -22.26
CA ILE A 103 -3.29 4.16 -22.84
C ILE A 103 -3.66 2.92 -22.04
N PHE A 104 -4.84 2.91 -21.45
CA PHE A 104 -5.38 1.73 -20.77
C PHE A 104 -6.36 0.98 -21.67
N ASP A 105 -6.23 -0.35 -21.70
CA ASP A 105 -7.05 -1.24 -22.52
C ASP A 105 -8.32 -1.62 -21.76
N GLN A 106 -9.43 -0.92 -22.05
CA GLN A 106 -10.74 -1.18 -21.45
C GLN A 106 -11.20 -2.63 -21.64
N ALA A 107 -10.92 -3.24 -22.80
CA ALA A 107 -11.30 -4.62 -23.10
C ALA A 107 -10.46 -5.65 -22.32
N SER A 108 -9.36 -5.23 -21.69
CA SER A 108 -8.54 -6.10 -20.84
C SER A 108 -9.01 -6.19 -19.39
N VAL A 109 -10.00 -5.39 -18.98
CA VAL A 109 -10.45 -5.33 -17.59
C VAL A 109 -11.11 -6.67 -17.22
N MET A 110 -10.56 -7.32 -16.21
CA MET A 110 -11.09 -8.57 -15.65
C MET A 110 -11.20 -8.45 -14.14
N ALA A 111 -12.38 -8.75 -13.60
CA ALA A 111 -12.64 -8.83 -12.17
C ALA A 111 -12.76 -10.30 -11.74
N THR A 112 -12.09 -10.66 -10.65
CA THR A 112 -12.18 -11.99 -10.04
C THR A 112 -12.26 -11.87 -8.52
N GLU A 113 -13.05 -12.72 -7.89
CA GLU A 113 -13.06 -12.84 -6.43
C GLU A 113 -11.70 -13.27 -5.89
N ILE A 114 -11.31 -12.67 -4.78
CA ILE A 114 -10.15 -13.07 -4.00
C ILE A 114 -10.53 -13.18 -2.53
N ARG A 115 -9.94 -14.17 -1.85
CA ARG A 115 -9.98 -14.26 -0.39
C ARG A 115 -8.64 -13.78 0.14
N LYS A 116 -8.62 -12.65 0.86
CA LYS A 116 -7.44 -12.23 1.63
C LYS A 116 -7.57 -12.84 3.02
N ASP A 117 -6.65 -13.76 3.35
CA ASP A 117 -6.54 -14.60 4.56
C ASP A 117 -7.73 -14.56 5.54
N ALA A 118 -8.44 -15.69 5.54
CA ALA A 118 -9.38 -16.18 6.53
C ALA A 118 -10.70 -15.42 6.80
N ASN A 119 -10.93 -14.15 6.42
CA ASN A 119 -12.24 -13.53 6.72
C ASN A 119 -12.70 -12.34 5.84
N TYR A 120 -11.96 -11.95 4.80
CA TYR A 120 -12.38 -10.83 3.92
C TYR A 120 -12.46 -11.23 2.46
N GLU A 121 -13.68 -11.15 1.93
CA GLU A 121 -13.97 -11.19 0.51
C GLU A 121 -13.56 -9.85 -0.11
N GLY A 122 -12.80 -9.93 -1.18
CA GLY A 122 -12.42 -8.78 -2.00
C GLY A 122 -12.50 -9.14 -3.46
N VAL A 123 -12.37 -8.14 -4.31
CA VAL A 123 -12.34 -8.32 -5.75
C VAL A 123 -11.00 -7.82 -6.26
N ARG A 124 -10.33 -8.66 -7.03
CA ARG A 124 -9.16 -8.28 -7.81
C ARG A 124 -9.61 -7.88 -9.20
N VAL A 125 -9.26 -6.67 -9.59
CA VAL A 125 -9.37 -6.19 -10.96
C VAL A 125 -7.99 -6.18 -11.58
N THR A 126 -7.86 -6.76 -12.76
CA THR A 126 -6.63 -6.67 -13.56
C THR A 126 -6.91 -5.99 -14.89
N LEU A 127 -5.95 -5.21 -15.36
CA LEU A 127 -6.03 -4.51 -16.66
C LEU A 127 -4.63 -4.25 -17.21
N ARG A 128 -4.56 -3.86 -18.49
CA ARG A 128 -3.31 -3.56 -19.19
C ARG A 128 -3.23 -2.07 -19.55
N GLY A 129 -2.07 -1.48 -19.27
CA GLY A 129 -1.67 -0.17 -19.77
C GLY A 129 -0.56 -0.29 -20.81
N VAL A 130 -0.44 0.70 -21.70
CA VAL A 130 0.64 0.82 -22.68
C VAL A 130 1.19 2.23 -22.67
N LEU A 131 2.51 2.34 -22.60
CA LEU A 131 3.27 3.59 -22.75
C LEU A 131 4.28 3.42 -23.89
N ASP A 132 3.99 4.00 -25.06
CA ASP A 132 4.90 3.94 -26.23
C ASP A 132 5.40 2.50 -26.52
N GLY A 133 4.45 1.57 -26.60
CA GLY A 133 4.71 0.15 -26.84
C GLY A 133 5.12 -0.66 -25.59
N ALA A 134 5.51 -0.02 -24.49
CA ALA A 134 5.81 -0.72 -23.24
C ALA A 134 4.51 -1.12 -22.52
N ARG A 135 4.31 -2.43 -22.32
CA ARG A 135 3.13 -2.99 -21.65
C ARG A 135 3.31 -2.98 -20.13
N CYS A 136 2.31 -2.49 -19.42
CA CYS A 136 2.25 -2.48 -17.96
C CYS A 136 1.03 -3.28 -17.51
N ALA A 137 1.24 -4.37 -16.77
CA ALA A 137 0.15 -5.08 -16.12
C ALA A 137 -0.22 -4.35 -14.83
N ILE A 138 -1.50 -4.08 -14.63
CA ILE A 138 -2.02 -3.39 -13.44
C ILE A 138 -2.96 -4.34 -12.71
N GLN A 139 -2.81 -4.33 -11.39
CA GLN A 139 -3.67 -5.03 -10.46
C GLN A 139 -4.24 -4.03 -9.46
N ILE A 140 -5.55 -4.06 -9.27
CA ILE A 140 -6.26 -3.34 -8.22
C ILE A 140 -6.97 -4.36 -7.34
N ASP A 141 -6.68 -4.36 -6.05
CA ASP A 141 -7.38 -5.17 -5.07
C ASP A 141 -8.34 -4.27 -4.29
N VAL A 142 -9.64 -4.54 -4.39
CA VAL A 142 -10.69 -3.80 -3.68
C VAL A 142 -11.19 -4.67 -2.51
N GLY A 143 -10.95 -4.21 -1.29
CA GLY A 143 -11.57 -4.74 -0.08
C GLY A 143 -12.78 -3.94 0.33
N TYR A 144 -13.62 -4.50 1.21
CA TYR A 144 -14.83 -3.85 1.71
C TYR A 144 -14.97 -3.98 3.22
N GLY A 145 -15.63 -2.99 3.81
CA GLY A 145 -16.11 -3.07 5.17
C GLY A 145 -15.05 -2.90 6.25
N ASP A 146 -13.84 -2.42 5.95
CA ASP A 146 -12.89 -2.05 6.99
C ASP A 146 -13.38 -0.82 7.78
N ALA A 147 -13.03 -0.76 9.07
CA ALA A 147 -13.20 0.44 9.87
C ALA A 147 -12.03 1.39 9.60
N VAL A 148 -12.33 2.67 9.35
CA VAL A 148 -11.31 3.71 9.09
C VAL A 148 -11.36 4.72 10.22
N THR A 149 -10.26 4.84 10.94
CA THR A 149 -10.15 5.67 12.14
C THR A 149 -8.74 6.27 12.23
N PRO A 150 -8.61 7.61 12.35
CA PRO A 150 -9.66 8.63 12.21
C PRO A 150 -10.29 8.65 10.80
N ALA A 151 -11.20 9.58 10.52
CA ALA A 151 -11.80 9.69 9.20
C ALA A 151 -10.73 9.88 8.10
N ALA A 152 -10.95 9.27 6.93
CA ALA A 152 -10.05 9.41 5.79
C ALA A 152 -10.03 10.85 5.27
N GLU A 153 -8.84 11.35 4.97
CA GLU A 153 -8.59 12.70 4.48
C GLU A 153 -8.34 12.72 2.98
N SER A 154 -8.60 13.87 2.36
CA SER A 154 -8.21 14.14 0.98
C SER A 154 -6.71 14.33 0.88
N VAL A 155 -6.09 13.67 -0.10
CA VAL A 155 -4.64 13.67 -0.31
C VAL A 155 -4.32 13.93 -1.78
N SER A 156 -3.20 14.63 -1.99
CA SER A 156 -2.60 14.79 -3.31
C SER A 156 -1.48 13.74 -3.45
N PHE A 157 -1.74 12.68 -4.20
CA PHE A 157 -0.79 11.58 -4.36
C PHE A 157 0.46 12.04 -5.15
N PRO A 158 1.68 11.72 -4.69
CA PRO A 158 2.90 12.16 -5.36
C PRO A 158 3.04 11.65 -6.80
N VAL A 159 3.73 12.44 -7.62
CA VAL A 159 3.94 12.14 -9.04
C VAL A 159 5.40 11.89 -9.36
N VAL A 160 5.66 10.89 -10.20
CA VAL A 160 7.01 10.55 -10.69
C VAL A 160 7.59 11.66 -11.57
N LEU A 161 6.74 12.31 -12.37
CA LEU A 161 7.13 13.43 -13.23
C LEU A 161 6.41 14.70 -12.75
N ALA A 162 7.19 15.69 -12.31
CA ALA A 162 6.67 16.89 -11.63
C ALA A 162 5.73 17.78 -12.47
N ASP A 163 5.71 17.62 -13.79
CA ASP A 163 4.79 18.30 -14.70
C ASP A 163 3.45 17.56 -14.89
N MET A 164 3.28 16.41 -14.24
CA MET A 164 2.03 15.65 -14.28
C MET A 164 1.08 16.12 -13.17
N PRO A 165 -0.23 16.19 -13.45
CA PRO A 165 -1.20 16.51 -12.41
C PRO A 165 -1.25 15.38 -11.38
N ALA A 166 -1.30 15.76 -10.10
CA ALA A 166 -1.34 14.83 -8.98
C ALA A 166 -2.75 14.24 -8.79
N PRO A 167 -2.89 12.91 -8.61
CA PRO A 167 -4.16 12.30 -8.24
C PRO A 167 -4.70 12.91 -6.94
N GLN A 168 -5.94 13.41 -6.97
CA GLN A 168 -6.67 13.82 -5.77
C GLN A 168 -7.53 12.64 -5.31
N LEU A 169 -7.22 12.09 -4.15
CA LEU A 169 -7.85 10.87 -3.62
C LEU A 169 -8.24 11.08 -2.17
N ARG A 170 -9.01 10.14 -1.60
CA ARG A 170 -9.11 9.97 -0.16
C ARG A 170 -8.25 8.78 0.25
N ALA A 171 -7.57 8.85 1.38
CA ALA A 171 -6.63 7.80 1.80
C ALA A 171 -6.81 7.40 3.25
N TYR A 172 -6.40 6.16 3.58
CA TYR A 172 -6.35 5.73 4.97
C TYR A 172 -5.37 6.59 5.76
N PRO A 173 -5.73 6.96 7.00
CA PRO A 173 -4.76 7.51 7.93
C PRO A 173 -3.78 6.42 8.36
N VAL A 174 -2.57 6.84 8.74
CA VAL A 174 -1.51 5.94 9.22
C VAL A 174 -1.98 5.02 10.35
N TYR A 175 -2.83 5.54 11.25
CA TYR A 175 -3.40 4.81 12.38
C TYR A 175 -4.19 3.56 11.96
N THR A 176 -5.02 3.66 10.90
CA THR A 176 -5.77 2.52 10.39
C THR A 176 -4.84 1.49 9.76
N VAL A 177 -3.79 1.92 9.06
CA VAL A 177 -2.79 1.00 8.49
C VAL A 177 -2.04 0.23 9.59
N VAL A 178 -1.66 0.92 10.67
CA VAL A 178 -1.02 0.27 11.82
C VAL A 178 -1.98 -0.73 12.48
N ALA A 179 -3.21 -0.32 12.73
CA ALA A 179 -4.24 -1.15 13.36
C ALA A 179 -4.56 -2.41 12.55
N GLU A 180 -4.70 -2.32 11.22
CA GLU A 180 -4.96 -3.49 10.35
C GLU A 180 -3.80 -4.48 10.35
N LYS A 181 -2.55 -3.99 10.28
CA LYS A 181 -1.36 -4.85 10.30
C LYS A 181 -1.18 -5.50 11.66
N TYR A 182 -1.42 -4.77 12.74
CA TYR A 182 -1.39 -5.32 14.09
C TYR A 182 -2.46 -6.40 14.29
N GLN A 183 -3.70 -6.14 13.86
CA GLN A 183 -4.78 -7.12 13.93
C GLN A 183 -4.41 -8.41 13.17
N ALA A 184 -3.79 -8.29 11.99
CA ALA A 184 -3.31 -9.45 11.25
C ALA A 184 -2.23 -10.24 12.01
N MET A 185 -1.30 -9.57 12.69
CA MET A 185 -0.29 -10.22 13.53
C MET A 185 -0.90 -10.96 14.71
N VAL A 186 -1.95 -10.41 15.33
CA VAL A 186 -2.71 -11.08 16.40
C VAL A 186 -3.45 -12.29 15.85
N SER A 187 -4.22 -12.12 14.78
CA SER A 187 -5.10 -13.16 14.24
C SER A 187 -4.34 -14.32 13.63
N LEU A 188 -3.22 -14.08 12.94
CA LEU A 188 -2.44 -15.13 12.28
C LEU A 188 -1.41 -15.78 13.21
N GLY A 189 -0.93 -15.06 14.24
CA GLY A 189 0.05 -15.56 15.20
C GLY A 189 1.27 -16.20 14.52
N ILE A 190 1.62 -17.42 14.94
CA ILE A 190 2.78 -18.16 14.38
C ILE A 190 2.60 -18.55 12.90
N ALA A 191 1.37 -18.61 12.38
CA ALA A 191 1.13 -18.89 10.98
C ALA A 191 1.40 -17.66 10.08
N ASN A 192 1.64 -16.47 10.65
CA ASN A 192 1.82 -15.24 9.88
C ASN A 192 3.06 -15.28 8.98
N THR A 193 2.88 -15.21 7.67
CA THR A 193 3.96 -15.18 6.66
C THR A 193 4.15 -13.79 6.03
N ARG A 194 3.36 -12.80 6.47
CA ARG A 194 3.33 -11.46 5.88
C ARG A 194 4.49 -10.59 6.39
N MET A 195 5.73 -10.99 6.09
CA MET A 195 6.95 -10.27 6.49
C MET A 195 6.95 -8.80 6.04
N LYS A 196 6.28 -8.49 4.93
CA LYS A 196 6.08 -7.10 4.49
C LYS A 196 5.38 -6.23 5.53
N ASP A 197 4.46 -6.78 6.32
CA ASP A 197 3.72 -6.01 7.33
C ASP A 197 4.64 -5.63 8.50
N TYR A 198 5.60 -6.49 8.87
CA TYR A 198 6.61 -6.18 9.89
C TYR A 198 7.55 -5.07 9.41
N PHE A 199 8.00 -5.15 8.15
CA PHE A 199 8.81 -4.09 7.54
C PHE A 199 8.06 -2.76 7.46
N ASP A 200 6.83 -2.80 6.96
CA ASP A 200 5.97 -1.62 6.82
C ASP A 200 5.75 -0.96 8.19
N LEU A 201 5.42 -1.73 9.24
CA LEU A 201 5.25 -1.19 10.59
C LEU A 201 6.57 -0.67 11.20
N TRP A 202 7.70 -1.32 10.93
CA TRP A 202 9.00 -0.88 11.42
C TRP A 202 9.37 0.49 10.84
N ILE A 203 9.16 0.69 9.54
CA ILE A 203 9.33 2.00 8.89
C ILE A 203 8.41 3.05 9.52
N LEU A 204 7.13 2.71 9.77
CA LEU A 204 6.20 3.63 10.43
C LEU A 204 6.66 3.97 11.85
N ALA A 205 7.16 3.00 12.62
CA ALA A 205 7.66 3.23 13.97
C ALA A 205 8.86 4.20 14.00
N LEU A 206 9.70 4.19 12.96
CA LEU A 206 10.88 5.05 12.88
C LEU A 206 10.59 6.47 12.39
N HIS A 207 9.61 6.62 11.50
CA HIS A 207 9.45 7.87 10.74
C HIS A 207 8.11 8.57 10.93
N ALA A 208 7.06 7.86 11.35
CA ALA A 208 5.75 8.47 11.57
C ALA A 208 5.64 9.00 13.00
N SER A 209 5.13 10.23 13.14
CA SER A 209 4.67 10.74 14.43
C SER A 209 3.27 10.18 14.69
N ILE A 210 3.16 9.29 15.69
CA ILE A 210 1.94 8.56 15.98
C ILE A 210 1.43 8.96 17.36
N ASP A 211 0.27 9.60 17.41
CA ASP A 211 -0.44 9.85 18.64
C ASP A 211 -1.00 8.54 19.21
N ARG A 212 -0.66 8.25 20.47
CA ARG A 212 -1.01 6.98 21.09
C ARG A 212 -2.51 6.83 21.35
N ALA A 213 -3.22 7.91 21.67
CA ALA A 213 -4.66 7.87 21.92
C ALA A 213 -5.41 7.55 20.62
N ILE A 214 -5.08 8.25 19.53
CA ILE A 214 -5.69 8.01 18.21
C ILE A 214 -5.37 6.60 17.70
N LEU A 215 -4.14 6.12 17.91
CA LEU A 215 -3.78 4.75 17.55
C LEU A 215 -4.62 3.73 18.31
N ASN A 216 -4.82 3.90 19.63
CA ASN A 216 -5.63 2.98 20.42
C ASN A 216 -7.09 2.97 19.95
N GLU A 217 -7.65 4.11 19.55
CA GLU A 217 -8.99 4.19 18.96
C GLU A 217 -9.07 3.41 17.64
N ALA A 218 -8.09 3.58 16.76
CA ALA A 218 -8.02 2.85 15.50
C ALA A 218 -7.88 1.34 15.70
N ILE A 219 -7.01 0.92 16.63
CA ILE A 219 -6.87 -0.49 17.02
C ILE A 219 -8.22 -1.04 17.50
N LYS A 220 -8.90 -0.33 18.41
CA LYS A 220 -10.21 -0.78 18.92
C LYS A 220 -11.23 -0.94 17.80
N ALA A 221 -11.39 0.08 16.94
CA ALA A 221 -12.34 0.07 15.85
C ALA A 221 -12.05 -1.07 14.84
N THR A 222 -10.78 -1.27 14.48
CA THR A 222 -10.39 -2.36 13.57
C THR A 222 -10.63 -3.73 14.18
N PHE A 223 -10.25 -3.95 15.44
CA PHE A 223 -10.40 -5.24 16.12
C PHE A 223 -11.87 -5.61 16.32
N GLU A 224 -12.70 -4.65 16.75
CA GLU A 224 -14.15 -4.80 16.88
C GLU A 224 -14.78 -5.14 15.52
N ARG A 225 -14.43 -4.39 14.47
CA ARG A 225 -14.95 -4.65 13.12
C ARG A 225 -14.59 -6.03 12.58
N ARG A 226 -13.40 -6.53 12.94
CA ARG A 226 -12.86 -7.83 12.52
C ARG A 226 -13.20 -8.98 13.47
N GLY A 227 -13.96 -8.73 14.54
CA GLY A 227 -14.31 -9.73 15.54
C GLY A 227 -13.10 -10.39 16.22
N THR A 228 -11.97 -9.68 16.28
CA THR A 228 -10.74 -10.17 16.90
C THR A 228 -10.61 -9.53 18.29
N PRO A 229 -10.51 -10.31 19.38
CA PRO A 229 -10.27 -9.75 20.71
C PRO A 229 -8.92 -9.02 20.76
N ILE A 230 -8.88 -7.86 21.41
CA ILE A 230 -7.62 -7.16 21.68
C ILE A 230 -6.87 -7.97 22.74
N PRO A 231 -5.61 -8.39 22.50
CA PRO A 231 -4.89 -9.20 23.45
C PRO A 231 -4.49 -8.39 24.69
N ILE A 232 -4.52 -9.03 25.86
CA ILE A 232 -4.08 -8.44 27.14
C ILE A 232 -2.55 -8.51 27.26
N ASP A 233 -1.96 -9.57 26.75
CA ASP A 233 -0.52 -9.82 26.73
C ASP A 233 0.06 -9.65 25.32
N THR A 234 1.38 -9.68 25.18
CA THR A 234 2.05 -9.67 23.87
C THR A 234 1.56 -10.86 23.02
N PRO A 235 0.97 -10.61 21.84
CA PRO A 235 0.44 -11.69 21.01
C PRO A 235 1.56 -12.55 20.43
N LEU A 236 1.23 -13.80 20.07
CA LEU A 236 2.21 -14.75 19.55
C LEU A 236 2.96 -14.21 18.31
N GLY A 237 2.29 -13.46 17.43
CA GLY A 237 2.93 -12.84 16.25
C GLY A 237 3.93 -11.73 16.56
N LEU A 238 4.03 -11.28 17.82
CA LEU A 238 4.99 -10.28 18.31
C LEU A 238 5.82 -10.81 19.49
N SER A 239 5.85 -12.13 19.71
CA SER A 239 6.60 -12.72 20.81
C SER A 239 8.04 -13.04 20.41
N ALA A 240 8.91 -13.21 21.42
CA ALA A 240 10.26 -13.72 21.21
C ALA A 240 10.27 -15.10 20.52
N THR A 241 9.28 -15.96 20.81
CA THR A 241 9.13 -17.26 20.15
C THR A 241 8.91 -17.12 18.64
N PHE A 242 8.10 -16.14 18.21
CA PHE A 242 7.92 -15.87 16.78
C PHE A 242 9.19 -15.29 16.17
N ALA A 243 9.81 -14.33 16.84
CA ALA A 243 10.96 -13.63 16.30
C ALA A 243 12.20 -14.54 16.16
N THR A 244 12.38 -15.50 17.05
CA THR A 244 13.50 -16.45 17.04
C THR A 244 13.22 -17.73 16.26
N ASP A 245 11.99 -17.94 15.79
CA ASP A 245 11.64 -19.10 14.97
C ASP A 245 12.48 -19.15 13.69
N GLN A 246 13.07 -20.32 13.41
CA GLN A 246 13.99 -20.48 12.30
C GLN A 246 13.31 -20.24 10.95
N MET A 247 12.05 -20.66 10.80
CA MET A 247 11.30 -20.46 9.56
C MET A 247 10.96 -18.98 9.37
N LYS A 248 10.59 -18.25 10.43
CA LYS A 248 10.34 -16.80 10.36
C LYS A 248 11.60 -16.01 10.01
N GLN A 249 12.73 -16.36 10.61
CA GLN A 249 14.03 -15.77 10.28
C GLN A 249 14.40 -15.98 8.80
N GLN A 250 14.15 -17.17 8.25
CA GLN A 250 14.35 -17.45 6.83
C GLN A 250 13.39 -16.65 5.94
N GLN A 251 12.11 -16.55 6.32
CA GLN A 251 11.11 -15.76 5.59
C GLN A 251 11.49 -14.26 5.57
N TRP A 252 11.95 -13.71 6.70
CA TRP A 252 12.41 -12.32 6.80
C TRP A 252 13.59 -12.04 5.88
N LYS A 253 14.65 -12.86 5.96
CA LYS A 253 15.84 -12.72 5.11
C LYS A 253 15.51 -12.86 3.63
N ALA A 254 14.65 -13.82 3.27
CA ALA A 254 14.20 -14.01 1.90
C ALA A 254 13.39 -12.80 1.39
N PHE A 255 12.52 -12.23 2.24
CA PHE A 255 11.76 -11.02 1.93
C PHE A 255 12.68 -9.82 1.68
N LEU A 256 13.65 -9.55 2.57
CA LEU A 256 14.58 -8.43 2.41
C LEU A 256 15.43 -8.59 1.15
N SER A 257 16.00 -9.78 0.92
CA SER A 257 16.84 -10.06 -0.24
C SER A 257 16.09 -9.90 -1.56
N LYS A 258 14.88 -10.50 -1.67
CA LYS A 258 14.03 -10.40 -2.88
C LYS A 258 13.71 -8.97 -3.26
N ASN A 259 13.55 -8.09 -2.27
CA ASN A 259 13.18 -6.69 -2.48
C ASN A 259 14.38 -5.72 -2.38
N LYS A 260 15.60 -6.23 -2.17
CA LYS A 260 16.84 -5.46 -1.99
C LYS A 260 16.73 -4.41 -0.86
N LEU A 261 16.07 -4.79 0.22
CA LEU A 261 15.81 -3.93 1.38
C LEU A 261 16.89 -4.11 2.44
N LYS A 262 17.08 -3.06 3.25
CA LYS A 262 17.92 -3.07 4.44
C LYS A 262 17.04 -2.83 5.66
N ALA A 263 17.13 -3.73 6.63
CA ALA A 263 16.48 -3.62 7.91
C ALA A 263 17.30 -4.41 8.94
N PRO A 264 17.08 -4.15 10.24
CA PRO A 264 17.57 -5.01 11.33
C PRO A 264 17.11 -6.46 11.20
N ASP A 265 17.61 -7.31 12.08
CA ASP A 265 17.09 -8.66 12.20
C ASP A 265 15.63 -8.66 12.69
N LEU A 266 14.95 -9.81 12.53
CA LEU A 266 13.54 -9.90 12.89
C LEU A 266 13.29 -9.71 14.39
N VAL A 267 14.28 -9.99 15.25
CA VAL A 267 14.15 -9.83 16.70
C VAL A 267 14.09 -8.35 17.05
N GLU A 268 15.05 -7.57 16.58
CA GLU A 268 15.09 -6.12 16.76
C GLU A 268 13.83 -5.46 16.18
N VAL A 269 13.39 -5.90 15.00
CA VAL A 269 12.14 -5.40 14.40
C VAL A 269 10.95 -5.68 15.32
N VAL A 270 10.78 -6.92 15.80
CA VAL A 270 9.66 -7.27 16.68
C VAL A 270 9.68 -6.48 17.98
N GLU A 271 10.86 -6.24 18.57
CA GLU A 271 11.00 -5.40 19.77
C GLU A 271 10.50 -3.98 19.54
N VAL A 272 10.87 -3.35 18.42
CA VAL A 272 10.37 -2.02 18.04
C VAL A 272 8.84 -2.04 17.87
N LEU A 273 8.30 -3.09 17.23
CA LEU A 273 6.86 -3.20 17.03
C LEU A 273 6.10 -3.36 18.35
N VAL A 274 6.64 -4.12 19.31
CA VAL A 274 6.06 -4.22 20.66
C VAL A 274 6.01 -2.83 21.32
N GLY A 275 7.01 -1.97 21.13
CA GLY A 275 6.96 -0.59 21.60
C GLY A 275 5.85 0.25 20.93
N LEU A 276 5.65 0.06 19.62
CA LEU A 276 4.64 0.78 18.84
C LEU A 276 3.20 0.41 19.24
N VAL A 277 2.88 -0.89 19.29
CA VAL A 277 1.50 -1.39 19.45
C VAL A 277 1.22 -2.09 20.78
N GLY A 278 2.24 -2.35 21.60
CA GLY A 278 2.12 -3.09 22.86
C GLY A 278 1.26 -2.37 23.90
N VAL A 279 0.64 -3.15 24.79
CA VAL A 279 -0.46 -2.75 25.67
C VAL A 279 -0.11 -1.57 26.58
N ALA A 280 -1.07 -0.66 26.77
CA ALA A 280 -0.96 0.44 27.73
C ALA A 280 -0.73 -0.13 29.14
N GLY A 281 0.50 0.03 29.65
CA GLY A 281 0.90 -0.53 30.94
C GLY A 281 2.42 -0.66 31.14
N GLN A 282 3.22 -0.61 30.07
CA GLN A 282 4.66 -0.43 30.20
C GLN A 282 5.05 0.99 29.76
N PRO A 283 5.79 1.76 30.58
CA PRO A 283 6.22 3.10 30.20
C PRO A 283 7.08 3.00 28.94
N GLY A 284 6.65 3.71 27.90
CA GLY A 284 7.35 3.75 26.62
C GLY A 284 8.80 4.16 26.83
N ALA A 285 9.73 3.30 26.40
CA ALA A 285 11.07 3.73 26.14
C ALA A 285 10.97 4.72 24.98
N ALA A 286 11.14 6.01 25.28
CA ALA A 286 11.35 7.03 24.28
C ALA A 286 12.50 6.55 23.38
N ALA A 287 12.19 6.28 22.11
CA ALA A 287 13.20 6.01 21.10
C ALA A 287 13.95 7.31 20.81
N VAL A 288 14.88 7.67 21.70
CA VAL A 288 15.94 8.63 21.41
C VAL A 288 17.05 7.85 20.74
N VAL A 289 16.97 7.74 19.42
CA VAL A 289 18.13 7.36 18.61
C VAL A 289 18.96 8.63 18.46
N GLN A 290 19.90 8.84 19.38
CA GLN A 290 21.05 9.73 19.12
C GLN A 290 21.91 9.06 18.06
N GLY A 291 22.02 9.71 16.89
CA GLY A 291 22.96 9.31 15.85
C GLY A 291 24.41 9.63 16.24
N PRO A 292 25.39 9.05 15.53
CA PRO A 292 26.76 9.55 15.54
C PRO A 292 26.87 10.93 14.85
#